data_AF-R9JR71-F1
#
_entry.id   AF-R9JR71-F1
#
_cell.length_a   1.000
_cell.length_b   1.000
_cell.length_c   1.000
_cell.angle_alpha   90.00
_cell.angle_beta   90.00
_cell.angle_gamma   90.00
#
_symmetry.space_group_name_H-M   'P 1'
#
loop_
_entity.id
_entity.type
_entity.pdbx_description
1 polymer ?
#
loop_
_entity_poly.entity_id
_entity_poly.type
_entity_poly.pdbx_seq_one_letter_code
_entity_poly.pdbx_strand_id
1 'polypeptide(L)'
;MKYALIGCGRISPNHIAAARNNGLELTAICDTEVSCMADKMLKFKLGSTVKQYTDYTEMIITETPELVAICTESGKHAEIALFCIEHGCNCIIEKPIALSIADADAIIATSIKNDSLLEGVQRELIIFYILPSKKY
;
A
#
# COMPACT_ATOMS: atom_id res chain seq x y z
N MET A 1 3.75 -3.70 13.30
CA MET A 1 4.02 -3.12 11.98
C MET A 1 2.83 -2.26 11.60
N LYS A 2 3.05 -0.95 11.44
CA LYS A 2 2.02 0.00 11.02
C LYS A 2 1.68 -0.23 9.55
N TYR A 3 0.39 -0.36 9.28
CA TYR A 3 -0.13 -0.66 7.96
C TYR A 3 -1.11 0.43 7.52
N ALA A 4 -0.99 0.88 6.27
CA ALA A 4 -1.92 1.80 5.65
C ALA A 4 -2.49 1.23 4.34
N LEU A 5 -3.70 1.65 4.00
CA LEU A 5 -4.37 1.25 2.77
C LEU A 5 -4.68 2.48 1.91
N ILE A 6 -4.25 2.46 0.66
CA ILE A 6 -4.56 3.50 -0.34
C ILE A 6 -5.49 2.88 -1.39
N GLY A 7 -6.70 3.40 -1.52
CA GLY A 7 -7.76 2.86 -2.37
C GLY A 7 -8.73 1.97 -1.58
N CYS A 8 -9.92 2.49 -1.31
CA CYS A 8 -11.03 1.85 -0.60
C CYS A 8 -12.06 1.22 -1.57
N GLY A 9 -11.60 0.84 -2.76
CA GLY A 9 -12.39 0.21 -3.82
C GLY A 9 -12.74 -1.25 -3.56
N ARG A 10 -13.04 -1.98 -4.64
CA ARG A 10 -13.57 -3.36 -4.59
C ARG A 10 -12.66 -4.38 -3.90
N ILE A 11 -11.35 -4.23 -4.02
CA ILE A 11 -10.37 -5.20 -3.49
C ILE A 11 -9.90 -4.89 -2.07
N SER A 12 -10.11 -3.65 -1.61
CA SER A 12 -9.75 -3.22 -0.25
C SER A 12 -10.30 -4.11 0.88
N PRO A 13 -11.51 -4.72 0.81
CA PRO A 13 -11.98 -5.68 1.81
C PRO A 13 -10.99 -6.82 2.08
N ASN A 14 -10.34 -7.34 1.04
CA ASN A 14 -9.41 -8.46 1.16
C ASN A 14 -8.12 -8.03 1.85
N HIS A 15 -7.62 -6.85 1.50
CA HIS A 15 -6.43 -6.25 2.12
C HIS A 15 -6.65 -5.91 3.60
N ILE A 16 -7.82 -5.37 3.96
CA ILE A 16 -8.18 -5.12 5.36
C ILE A 16 -8.29 -6.43 6.14
N ALA A 17 -8.92 -7.46 5.57
CA ALA A 17 -9.03 -8.77 6.19
C ALA A 17 -7.64 -9.44 6.35
N ALA A 18 -6.79 -9.37 5.33
CA ALA A 18 -5.43 -9.89 5.37
C ALA A 18 -4.59 -9.19 6.44
N ALA A 19 -4.65 -7.86 6.53
CA ALA A 19 -3.97 -7.08 7.56
C ALA A 19 -4.40 -7.53 8.97
N ARG A 20 -5.71 -7.68 9.20
CA ARG A 20 -6.26 -8.16 10.47
C ARG A 20 -5.81 -9.57 10.81
N ASN A 21 -5.86 -10.48 9.85
CA ASN A 21 -5.49 -11.89 10.05
C ASN A 21 -4.00 -12.08 10.33
N ASN A 22 -3.15 -11.18 9.82
CA ASN A 22 -1.71 -11.18 10.08
C ASN A 22 -1.32 -10.31 11.28
N GLY A 23 -2.29 -9.76 12.03
CA GLY A 23 -2.01 -8.92 13.20
C GLY A 23 -1.35 -7.58 12.88
N LEU A 24 -1.51 -7.06 11.66
CA LEU A 24 -1.03 -5.73 11.29
C LEU A 24 -1.91 -4.65 11.93
N GLU A 25 -1.28 -3.55 12.33
CA GLU A 25 -1.98 -2.40 12.88
C GLU A 25 -2.40 -1.48 11.73
N LEU A 26 -3.66 -1.55 11.30
CA LEU A 26 -4.21 -0.62 10.31
C LEU A 26 -4.34 0.77 10.95
N THR A 27 -3.44 1.69 10.62
CA THR A 27 -3.41 3.05 11.19
C THR A 27 -4.19 4.05 10.35
N ALA A 28 -4.23 3.87 9.03
CA ALA A 28 -4.91 4.78 8.13
C ALA A 28 -5.46 4.12 6.87
N ILE A 29 -6.53 4.71 6.35
CA ILE A 29 -7.06 4.43 5.02
C ILE A 29 -7.13 5.74 4.22
N CYS A 30 -6.89 5.64 2.92
CA CYS A 30 -6.94 6.76 2.01
C CYS A 30 -7.80 6.43 0.79
N ASP A 31 -8.67 7.35 0.38
CA ASP A 31 -9.38 7.33 -0.90
C ASP A 31 -9.83 8.75 -1.24
N THR A 32 -9.88 9.10 -2.53
CA THR A 32 -10.44 10.38 -2.96
C THR A 32 -11.95 10.44 -2.69
N GLU A 33 -12.62 9.29 -2.71
CA GLU A 33 -14.04 9.15 -2.44
C GLU A 33 -14.31 8.85 -0.96
N VAL A 34 -14.66 9.88 -0.18
CA VAL A 34 -14.95 9.78 1.26
C VAL A 34 -16.02 8.72 1.59
N SER A 35 -17.00 8.54 0.70
CA SER A 35 -18.04 7.53 0.86
C SER A 35 -17.48 6.10 0.86
N CYS A 36 -16.43 5.83 0.07
CA CYS A 36 -15.77 4.54 0.02
C CYS A 36 -15.04 4.24 1.34
N MET A 37 -14.37 5.24 1.92
CA MET A 37 -13.73 5.10 3.23
C MET A 37 -14.75 4.83 4.34
N ALA A 38 -15.81 5.65 4.40
CA ALA A 38 -16.87 5.50 5.41
C ALA A 38 -17.52 4.11 5.38
N ASP A 39 -17.77 3.57 4.17
CA ASP A 39 -18.26 2.21 3.98
C ASP A 39 -17.32 1.15 4.58
N LYS A 40 -16.01 1.27 4.37
CA LYS A 40 -15.02 0.32 4.93
C LYS A 40 -14.89 0.44 6.44
N MET A 41 -14.86 1.67 6.97
CA MET A 41 -14.83 1.93 8.40
C MET A 41 -15.99 1.22 9.11
N LEU A 42 -17.21 1.36 8.58
CA LEU A 42 -18.41 0.73 9.12
C LEU A 42 -18.38 -0.81 8.98
N LYS A 43 -18.13 -1.32 7.77
CA LYS A 43 -18.18 -2.76 7.49
C LYS A 43 -17.15 -3.57 8.28
N PHE A 44 -15.95 -3.04 8.44
CA PHE A 44 -14.86 -3.73 9.12
C PHE A 44 -14.73 -3.38 10.60
N LYS A 45 -15.56 -2.44 11.09
CA LYS A 45 -15.52 -1.89 12.44
C LYS A 45 -14.11 -1.41 12.79
N LEU A 46 -13.52 -0.67 11.84
CA LEU A 46 -12.23 -0.03 12.01
C LEU A 46 -12.45 1.06 13.05
N GLY A 47 -11.87 0.92 14.23
CA GLY A 47 -12.11 1.84 15.34
C GLY A 47 -11.74 3.28 15.02
N SER A 48 -12.02 4.21 15.94
CA SER A 48 -11.67 5.63 15.79
C SER A 48 -10.16 5.92 15.73
N THR A 49 -9.33 4.92 15.97
CA THR A 49 -7.88 4.97 15.81
C THR A 49 -7.46 4.97 14.35
N VAL A 50 -8.26 4.39 13.45
CA VAL A 50 -7.95 4.38 12.01
C VAL A 50 -8.32 5.73 11.40
N LYS A 51 -7.31 6.45 10.91
CA LYS A 51 -7.48 7.77 10.29
C LYS A 51 -7.91 7.64 8.84
N GLN A 52 -8.66 8.63 8.36
CA GLN A 52 -9.17 8.71 6.99
C GLN A 52 -8.53 9.90 6.31
N TYR A 53 -7.96 9.69 5.13
CA TYR A 53 -7.30 10.71 4.35
C TYR A 53 -7.84 10.75 2.91
N THR A 54 -7.94 11.94 2.34
CA THR A 54 -8.24 12.11 0.90
C THR A 54 -6.98 12.31 0.06
N ASP A 55 -5.85 12.54 0.72
CA ASP A 55 -4.53 12.72 0.11
C ASP A 55 -3.57 11.68 0.70
N TYR A 56 -3.01 10.85 -0.18
CA TYR A 56 -2.09 9.80 0.26
C TYR A 56 -0.74 10.37 0.69
N THR A 57 -0.32 11.52 0.13
CA THR A 57 0.96 12.13 0.48
C THR A 57 0.93 12.62 1.94
N GLU A 58 -0.15 13.29 2.33
CA GLU A 58 -0.41 13.71 3.71
C GLU A 58 -0.46 12.50 4.65
N MET A 59 -1.16 11.43 4.27
CA MET A 59 -1.26 10.21 5.06
C MET A 59 0.12 9.60 5.32
N ILE A 60 0.95 9.46 4.28
CA ILE A 60 2.29 8.84 4.40
C ILE A 60 3.21 9.69 5.29
N ILE A 61 3.20 11.01 5.12
CA ILE A 61 4.03 11.93 5.92
C ILE A 61 3.58 11.94 7.39
N THR A 62 2.28 11.90 7.65
CA THR A 62 1.73 12.03 9.01
C THR A 62 1.80 10.72 9.78
N GLU A 63 1.39 9.62 9.15
CA GLU A 63 1.24 8.34 9.83
C GLU A 63 2.54 7.52 9.84
N THR A 64 3.42 7.78 8.87
CA THR A 64 4.69 7.07 8.66
C THR A 64 4.51 5.54 8.71
N PRO A 65 3.63 4.96 7.87
CA PRO A 65 3.38 3.53 7.89
C PRO A 65 4.61 2.73 7.44
N GLU A 66 4.80 1.53 7.99
CA GLU A 66 5.89 0.63 7.61
C GLU A 66 5.52 -0.18 6.35
N LEU A 67 4.23 -0.44 6.13
CA LEU A 67 3.70 -1.19 5.00
C LEU A 67 2.45 -0.50 4.45
N VAL A 68 2.38 -0.39 3.12
CA VAL A 68 1.27 0.28 2.42
C VAL A 68 0.72 -0.65 1.35
N ALA A 69 -0.59 -0.90 1.38
CA ALA A 69 -1.27 -1.54 0.26
C ALA A 69 -1.87 -0.51 -0.69
N ILE A 70 -1.49 -0.60 -1.96
CA ILE A 70 -1.93 0.26 -3.06
C ILE A 70 -2.97 -0.51 -3.86
N CYS A 71 -4.24 -0.11 -3.69
CA CYS A 71 -5.45 -0.73 -4.22
C CYS A 71 -6.27 0.25 -5.07
N THR A 72 -5.61 1.23 -5.69
CA THR A 72 -6.24 2.25 -6.54
C THR A 72 -6.48 1.74 -7.95
N GLU A 73 -6.89 2.62 -8.85
CA GLU A 73 -6.81 2.32 -10.28
C GLU A 73 -5.34 2.18 -10.73
N SER A 74 -5.12 1.28 -11.70
CA SER A 74 -3.76 0.88 -12.10
C SER A 74 -2.92 1.99 -12.71
N GLY A 75 -3.55 3.05 -13.24
CA GLY A 75 -2.85 4.21 -13.77
C GLY A 75 -2.10 5.03 -12.71
N LYS A 76 -2.45 4.86 -11.43
CA LYS A 76 -1.84 5.60 -10.30
C LYS A 76 -0.83 4.79 -9.49
N HIS A 77 -0.71 3.48 -9.75
CA HIS A 77 0.11 2.60 -8.92
C HIS A 77 1.57 3.04 -8.85
N ALA A 78 2.17 3.40 -9.98
CA ALA A 78 3.59 3.74 -10.05
C ALA A 78 3.91 5.02 -9.26
N GLU A 79 3.14 6.08 -9.47
CA GLU A 79 3.30 7.36 -8.75
C GLU A 79 3.21 7.16 -7.23
N ILE A 80 2.15 6.46 -6.78
CA ILE A 80 1.92 6.22 -5.36
C ILE A 80 3.03 5.33 -4.77
N ALA A 81 3.43 4.27 -5.48
CA ALA A 81 4.46 3.34 -5.02
C ALA A 81 5.82 4.03 -4.87
N LEU A 82 6.24 4.80 -5.88
CA LEU A 82 7.48 5.55 -5.82
C LEU A 82 7.49 6.50 -4.62
N PHE A 83 6.40 7.25 -4.41
CA PHE A 83 6.28 8.14 -3.27
C PHE A 83 6.39 7.38 -1.93
N CYS A 84 5.68 6.27 -1.78
CA CYS A 84 5.72 5.47 -0.55
C CYS A 84 7.14 4.95 -0.26
N ILE A 85 7.82 4.40 -1.27
CA ILE A 85 9.18 3.83 -1.14
C ILE A 85 10.19 4.92 -0.79
N GLU A 86 10.10 6.10 -1.42
CA GLU A 86 10.97 7.24 -1.12
C GLU A 86 10.81 7.76 0.32
N HIS A 87 9.66 7.49 0.94
CA HIS A 87 9.38 7.81 2.35
C HIS A 87 9.60 6.63 3.30
N GLY A 88 10.28 5.56 2.84
CA GLY A 88 10.68 4.42 3.65
C GLY A 88 9.57 3.39 3.91
N CYS A 89 8.47 3.44 3.15
CA CYS A 89 7.39 2.46 3.25
C CYS A 89 7.67 1.24 2.36
N ASN A 90 7.35 0.06 2.86
CA ASN A 90 7.19 -1.14 2.02
C ASN A 90 5.85 -1.07 1.29
N CYS A 91 5.75 -1.66 0.08
CA CYS A 91 4.52 -1.59 -0.72
C CYS A 91 4.00 -2.95 -1.18
N ILE A 92 2.69 -3.16 -1.03
CA ILE A 92 1.92 -4.19 -1.73
C ILE A 92 1.14 -3.48 -2.85
N ILE A 93 1.38 -3.84 -4.10
CA ILE A 93 0.79 -3.16 -5.26
C ILE A 93 -0.17 -4.12 -5.98
N GLU A 94 -1.43 -3.71 -6.12
CA GLU A 94 -2.42 -4.46 -6.89
C GLU A 94 -2.05 -4.55 -8.37
N LYS A 95 -2.61 -5.56 -9.05
CA LYS A 95 -2.33 -5.75 -10.48
C LYS A 95 -3.14 -4.84 -11.40
N PRO A 96 -2.56 -4.47 -12.56
CA PRO A 96 -1.13 -4.60 -12.88
C PRO A 96 -0.28 -3.64 -12.04
N ILE A 97 0.96 -4.03 -11.71
CA ILE A 97 1.88 -3.23 -10.88
C ILE A 97 2.13 -1.83 -11.47
N ALA A 98 2.18 -1.73 -12.81
CA ALA A 98 2.21 -0.50 -13.57
C ALA A 98 1.62 -0.73 -14.97
N LEU A 99 1.32 0.35 -15.69
CA LEU A 99 0.81 0.28 -17.07
C LEU A 99 1.93 0.26 -18.13
N SER A 100 3.16 0.56 -17.75
CA SER A 100 4.33 0.51 -18.63
C SER A 100 5.47 -0.27 -17.98
N ILE A 101 6.35 -0.84 -18.80
CA ILE A 101 7.57 -1.51 -18.32
C ILE A 101 8.50 -0.49 -17.65
N ALA A 102 8.61 0.72 -18.22
CA ALA A 102 9.45 1.79 -17.67
C ALA A 102 9.04 2.17 -16.24
N ASP A 103 7.74 2.25 -15.96
CA ASP A 103 7.24 2.51 -14.61
C ASP A 103 7.51 1.34 -13.67
N ALA A 104 7.32 0.10 -14.13
CA ALA A 104 7.64 -1.08 -13.33
C ALA A 104 9.15 -1.14 -12.98
N ASP A 105 10.02 -0.85 -13.94
CA ASP A 105 11.47 -0.77 -13.73
C ASP A 105 11.83 0.34 -12.74
N ALA A 106 11.17 1.50 -12.82
CA ALA A 106 11.37 2.60 -11.88
C ALA A 106 11.01 2.21 -10.45
N ILE A 107 9.89 1.51 -10.25
CA ILE A 107 9.46 1.00 -8.94
C ILE A 107 10.51 0.04 -8.38
N ILE A 108 10.98 -0.91 -9.18
CA ILE A 108 11.98 -1.90 -8.77
C ILE A 108 13.31 -1.21 -8.41
N ALA A 109 13.80 -0.32 -9.28
CA ALA A 109 15.04 0.41 -9.03
C ALA A 109 14.99 1.24 -7.75
N THR A 110 13.84 1.89 -7.49
CA THR A 110 13.64 2.72 -6.30
C THR A 110 13.56 1.87 -5.04
N SER A 111 12.92 0.70 -5.09
CA SER A 111 12.89 -0.26 -3.97
C SER A 111 14.28 -0.79 -3.62
N ILE A 112 15.08 -1.18 -4.63
CA ILE A 112 16.46 -1.64 -4.41
C ILE A 112 17.30 -0.52 -3.78
N LYS A 113 17.15 0.72 -4.27
CA LYS A 113 17.88 1.88 -3.75
C LYS A 113 17.56 2.19 -2.29
N ASN A 114 16.32 2.00 -1.86
CA ASN A 114 15.83 2.33 -0.51
C ASN A 114 15.73 1.12 0.43
N ASP A 115 16.24 -0.05 0.03
CA ASP A 115 16.15 -1.31 0.82
C ASP A 115 14.72 -1.62 1.29
N SER A 116 13.73 -1.33 0.43
CA SER A 116 12.30 -1.48 0.73
C SER A 116 11.73 -2.72 0.07
N LEU A 117 10.84 -3.43 0.76
CA LEU A 117 10.14 -4.62 0.28
C LEU A 117 9.00 -4.25 -0.68
N LEU A 118 8.91 -5.02 -1.76
CA LEU A 118 7.84 -4.93 -2.75
C LEU A 118 7.17 -6.28 -2.95
N GLU A 119 5.84 -6.27 -2.94
CA GLU A 119 4.99 -7.39 -3.34
C GLU A 119 4.00 -6.94 -4.43
N GLY A 120 4.06 -7.57 -5.61
CA GLY A 120 3.13 -7.33 -6.73
C GLY A 120 2.31 -8.57 -7.08
N VAL A 121 0.98 -8.42 -7.18
CA VAL A 121 0.04 -9.56 -7.39
C VAL A 121 -0.19 -9.85 -8.89
N GLN A 122 0.81 -10.27 -9.68
CA GLN A 122 0.58 -10.67 -11.08
C GLN A 122 0.12 -12.13 -11.19
N ARG A 123 -0.83 -12.44 -12.08
CA ARG A 123 -1.51 -13.76 -12.21
C ARG A 123 -0.59 -14.99 -12.34
N GLU A 124 0.70 -14.83 -12.63
CA GLU A 124 1.68 -15.93 -12.70
C GLU A 124 3.06 -15.57 -12.12
N LEU A 125 3.21 -14.40 -11.48
CA LEU A 125 4.48 -13.97 -10.89
C LEU A 125 4.18 -13.10 -9.66
N ILE A 126 4.27 -13.69 -8.46
CA ILE A 126 4.39 -12.88 -7.26
C ILE A 126 5.84 -12.41 -7.21
N ILE A 127 6.08 -11.15 -7.58
CA ILE A 127 7.41 -10.56 -7.44
C ILE A 127 7.57 -10.23 -5.95
N PHE A 128 8.12 -11.17 -5.19
CA PHE A 128 8.67 -10.93 -3.85
C PHE A 128 10.13 -10.53 -4.03
N TYR A 129 10.44 -9.23 -4.00
CA TYR A 129 11.82 -8.81 -3.69
C TYR A 129 11.99 -8.83 -2.18
N ILE A 130 12.32 -10.01 -1.64
CA ILE A 130 12.88 -10.14 -0.30
C ILE A 130 14.38 -9.93 -0.44
N LEU A 131 14.86 -8.69 -0.28
CA LEU A 131 16.28 -8.49 -0.03
C LEU A 131 16.58 -9.04 1.38
N PRO A 132 17.68 -9.79 1.56
CA PRO A 132 18.01 -10.38 2.84
C PRO A 132 18.33 -9.25 3.82
N SER A 133 17.45 -9.11 4.82
CA SER A 133 17.73 -8.36 6.04
C SER A 133 19.17 -8.64 6.48
N LYS A 134 19.98 -7.58 6.60
CA LYS A 134 21.34 -7.65 7.15
C LYS A 134 21.32 -8.54 8.40
N LYS A 135 21.95 -9.71 8.30
CA LYS A 135 22.34 -10.51 9.47
C LYS A 135 23.38 -9.68 10.23
N TYR A 136 23.04 -9.29 11.45
CA TYR A 136 24.02 -8.99 12.48
C TYR A 136 24.78 -10.27 12.86
#